data_AF-A0A7J7E6C1-F1
#
_entry.id   AF-A0A7J7E6C1-F1
#
_cell.length_a   1.000
_cell.length_b   1.000
_cell.length_c   1.000
_cell.angle_alpha   90.00
_cell.angle_beta   90.00
_cell.angle_gamma   90.00
#
_symmetry.space_group_name_H-M   'P 1'
#
loop_
_entity.id
_entity.type
_entity.pdbx_description
1 polymer ?
#
loop_
_entity_poly.entity_id
_entity_poly.type
_entity_poly.pdbx_seq_one_letter_code
_entity_poly.pdbx_strand_id
1 'polypeptide(L)'
;LSKVYGPVFTLYLGLKPTVVLHGYEAVKEALIDQGEEFSGRGSFPVAERLNRGRGIIFSNGKRWKEIRRFSLMTLRNFGMGKRSIEDRVQQEASCLVE
;
A
#
# COMPACT_ATOMS: atom_id res chain seq x y z
N LEU A 1 -22.35 -7.76 -5.13
CA LEU A 1 -22.11 -8.58 -3.92
C LEU A 1 -22.41 -7.79 -2.65
N SER A 2 -21.80 -6.61 -2.44
CA SER A 2 -22.07 -5.77 -1.26
C SER A 2 -23.56 -5.40 -1.06
N LYS A 3 -24.32 -5.18 -2.15
CA LYS A 3 -25.77 -4.96 -2.08
C LYS A 3 -26.58 -6.13 -1.48
N VAL A 4 -26.05 -7.35 -1.55
CA VAL A 4 -26.73 -8.57 -1.09
C VAL A 4 -26.17 -9.04 0.26
N TYR A 5 -24.84 -8.98 0.44
CA TYR A 5 -24.15 -9.50 1.62
C TYR A 5 -23.72 -8.44 2.62
N GLY A 6 -23.98 -7.16 2.34
CA GLY A 6 -23.61 -6.05 3.20
C GLY A 6 -22.18 -5.52 2.97
N PRO A 7 -21.72 -4.61 3.85
CA PRO A 7 -20.44 -3.92 3.69
C PRO A 7 -19.21 -4.77 4.01
N VAL A 8 -19.37 -5.90 4.71
CA VAL A 8 -18.28 -6.84 5.04
C VAL A 8 -18.71 -8.24 4.68
N PHE A 9 -17.99 -8.90 3.79
CA PHE A 9 -18.31 -10.25 3.34
C PHE A 9 -17.08 -11.02 2.89
N THR A 10 -17.15 -12.35 2.90
CA THR A 10 -16.04 -13.23 2.51
C THR A 10 -16.24 -13.77 1.11
N LEU A 11 -15.19 -13.69 0.28
CA LEU A 11 -15.07 -14.41 -0.97
C LEU A 11 -13.99 -15.46 -0.87
N TYR A 12 -14.16 -16.55 -1.62
CA TYR A 12 -13.12 -17.56 -1.78
C TYR A 12 -12.42 -17.37 -3.13
N LEU A 13 -11.19 -16.86 -3.08
CA LEU A 13 -10.33 -16.76 -4.27
C LEU A 13 -9.59 -18.08 -4.42
N GLY A 14 -10.18 -19.01 -5.18
CA GLY A 14 -9.80 -20.43 -5.11
C GLY A 14 -10.16 -21.00 -3.74
N LEU A 15 -9.21 -21.59 -3.04
CA LEU A 15 -9.40 -22.08 -1.66
C LEU A 15 -9.08 -21.02 -0.59
N LYS A 16 -8.68 -19.82 -1.00
CA LYS A 16 -8.23 -18.78 -0.07
C LYS A 16 -9.39 -17.87 0.33
N PRO A 17 -9.84 -17.90 1.60
CA PRO A 17 -10.83 -16.95 2.09
C PRO A 17 -10.24 -15.54 2.07
N THR A 18 -11.03 -14.58 1.60
CA THR A 18 -10.67 -13.18 1.43
C THR A 18 -11.84 -12.32 1.90
N VAL A 19 -11.63 -11.58 2.97
CA VAL A 19 -12.62 -10.62 3.47
C VAL A 19 -12.58 -9.37 2.62
N VAL A 20 -13.73 -8.96 2.12
CA VAL A 20 -13.94 -7.72 1.36
C VAL A 20 -14.57 -6.70 2.28
N LEU A 21 -13.95 -5.52 2.35
CA LEU A 21 -14.47 -4.34 3.03
C LEU A 21 -15.00 -3.37 1.99
N HIS A 22 -16.25 -2.98 2.09
CA HIS A 22 -16.95 -2.14 1.11
C HIS A 22 -17.71 -1.02 1.80
N GLY A 23 -17.43 0.22 1.39
CA GLY A 23 -18.04 1.43 1.95
C GLY A 23 -17.10 2.13 2.94
N TYR A 24 -17.30 3.43 3.09
CA TYR A 24 -16.40 4.30 3.85
C TYR A 24 -16.20 3.83 5.29
N GLU A 25 -17.29 3.60 6.03
CA GLU A 25 -17.23 3.21 7.45
C GLU A 25 -16.43 1.92 7.66
N ALA A 26 -16.74 0.86 6.91
CA ALA A 26 -16.05 -0.42 7.03
C ALA A 26 -14.55 -0.33 6.68
N VAL A 27 -14.20 0.47 5.68
CA VAL A 27 -12.80 0.67 5.29
C VAL A 27 -12.05 1.53 6.31
N LYS A 28 -12.69 2.60 6.81
CA LYS A 28 -12.11 3.48 7.82
C LYS A 28 -11.86 2.72 9.12
N GLU A 29 -12.84 1.99 9.61
CA GLU A 29 -12.74 1.24 10.86
C GLU A 29 -11.56 0.24 10.79
N ALA A 30 -11.48 -0.54 9.73
CA ALA A 30 -10.42 -1.54 9.59
C ALA A 30 -9.03 -0.91 9.36
N LEU A 31 -8.90 0.02 8.40
CA LEU A 31 -7.58 0.50 7.97
C LEU A 31 -7.04 1.67 8.79
N ILE A 32 -7.89 2.36 9.55
CA ILE A 32 -7.49 3.50 10.39
C ILE A 32 -7.66 3.14 11.86
N ASP A 33 -8.89 2.85 12.30
CA ASP A 33 -9.19 2.67 13.72
C ASP A 33 -8.54 1.39 14.27
N GLN A 34 -8.46 0.34 13.45
CA GLN A 34 -7.75 -0.93 13.72
C GLN A 34 -6.47 -1.08 12.87
N GLY A 35 -5.82 0.04 12.52
CA GLY A 35 -4.78 0.06 11.50
C GLY A 35 -3.57 -0.85 11.74
N GLU A 36 -3.20 -1.16 12.99
CA GLU A 36 -2.09 -2.11 13.27
C GLU A 36 -2.48 -3.56 12.91
N GLU A 37 -3.70 -3.99 13.27
CA GLU A 37 -4.22 -5.33 12.98
C GLU A 37 -4.36 -5.57 11.47
N PHE A 38 -4.78 -4.54 10.72
CA PHE A 38 -4.94 -4.59 9.26
C PHE A 38 -3.70 -4.11 8.49
N SER A 39 -2.57 -3.88 9.15
CA SER A 39 -1.34 -3.38 8.51
C SER A 39 -0.64 -4.42 7.63
N GLY A 40 -1.04 -5.69 7.70
CA GLY A 40 -0.44 -6.81 6.99
C GLY A 40 -0.63 -6.76 5.46
N ARG A 41 0.30 -7.36 4.72
CA ARG A 41 0.28 -7.44 3.24
C ARG A 41 -0.20 -8.82 2.85
N GLY A 42 -1.26 -8.86 2.06
CA GLY A 42 -1.79 -10.09 1.50
C GLY A 42 -0.74 -10.83 0.68
N SER A 43 -0.69 -12.16 0.83
CA SER A 43 0.13 -13.01 -0.04
C SER A 43 -0.56 -13.19 -1.40
N PHE A 44 0.16 -12.84 -2.47
CA PHE A 44 -0.23 -13.12 -3.85
C PHE A 44 0.90 -13.89 -4.53
N PRO A 45 0.63 -14.98 -5.27
CA PRO A 45 1.67 -15.81 -5.88
C PRO A 45 2.63 -15.02 -6.78
N VAL A 46 2.12 -14.01 -7.50
CA VAL A 46 2.93 -13.13 -8.36
C VAL A 46 3.90 -12.29 -7.52
N ALA A 47 3.43 -11.69 -6.43
CA ALA A 47 4.26 -10.88 -5.55
C ALA A 47 5.37 -11.70 -4.87
N GLU A 48 5.06 -12.94 -4.51
CA GLU A 48 6.03 -13.88 -3.92
C GLU A 48 7.12 -14.27 -4.91
N ARG A 49 6.77 -14.54 -6.18
CA ARG A 49 7.74 -14.85 -7.23
C ARG A 49 8.68 -13.68 -7.51
N LEU A 50 8.15 -12.46 -7.56
CA LEU A 50 8.91 -11.26 -7.91
C LEU A 50 9.80 -10.77 -6.77
N ASN A 51 9.24 -10.65 -5.55
CA ASN A 51 9.92 -9.97 -4.45
C ASN A 51 10.23 -10.87 -3.25
N ARG A 52 9.70 -12.11 -3.20
CA ARG A 52 9.94 -13.09 -2.11
C ARG A 52 9.76 -12.50 -0.71
N GLY A 53 8.77 -11.62 -0.52
CA GLY A 53 8.51 -10.93 0.74
C GLY A 53 9.58 -9.90 1.17
N ARG A 54 10.35 -9.37 0.22
CA ARG A 54 11.37 -8.34 0.42
C ARG A 54 10.91 -6.97 -0.10
N GLY A 55 11.69 -5.94 0.19
CA GLY A 55 11.39 -4.56 -0.20
C GLY A 55 10.34 -3.89 0.69
N ILE A 56 9.68 -2.85 0.18
CA ILE A 56 8.71 -2.03 0.94
C ILE A 56 7.27 -2.45 0.68
N ILE A 57 6.95 -2.85 -0.55
CA ILE A 57 5.55 -3.05 -1.00
C ILE A 57 4.98 -4.38 -0.49
N PHE A 58 5.79 -5.46 -0.51
CA PHE A 58 5.32 -6.83 -0.23
C PHE A 58 5.95 -7.47 1.02
N SER A 59 6.61 -6.69 1.88
CA SER A 59 7.16 -7.18 3.15
C SER A 59 6.18 -6.98 4.31
N ASN A 60 6.40 -7.71 5.40
CA ASN A 60 5.60 -7.66 6.63
C ASN A 60 6.49 -7.53 7.87
N GLY A 61 5.87 -7.23 9.01
CA GLY A 61 6.51 -7.20 10.33
C GLY A 61 7.65 -6.19 10.44
N LYS A 62 8.67 -6.52 11.24
CA LYS A 62 9.82 -5.67 11.54
C LYS A 62 10.54 -5.19 10.26
N ARG A 63 10.76 -6.09 9.30
CA ARG A 63 11.40 -5.77 8.01
C ARG A 63 10.68 -4.64 7.28
N TRP A 64 9.35 -4.72 7.19
CA TRP A 64 8.56 -3.67 6.56
C TRP A 64 8.66 -2.35 7.32
N LYS A 65 8.48 -2.38 8.66
CA LYS A 65 8.52 -1.19 9.51
C LYS A 65 9.85 -0.44 9.37
N GLU A 66 10.97 -1.17 9.39
CA GLU A 66 12.31 -0.60 9.27
C GLU A 66 12.58 0.00 7.89
N ILE A 67 12.36 -0.77 6.82
CA ILE A 67 12.65 -0.29 5.46
C ILE A 67 11.72 0.87 5.09
N ARG A 68 10.42 0.81 5.44
CA ARG A 68 9.49 1.93 5.19
C ARG A 68 9.93 3.20 5.90
N ARG A 69 10.32 3.11 7.19
CA ARG A 69 10.77 4.27 7.97
C ARG A 69 12.02 4.88 7.34
N PHE A 70 13.01 4.04 7.03
CA PHE A 70 14.24 4.47 6.36
C PHE A 70 13.93 5.15 5.02
N SER A 71 13.14 4.52 4.15
CA SER A 71 12.84 5.06 2.83
C SER A 71 12.06 6.38 2.88
N LEU A 72 11.08 6.53 3.78
CA LEU A 72 10.36 7.79 3.94
C LEU A 72 11.27 8.92 4.41
N MET A 73 12.19 8.65 5.33
CA MET A 73 13.19 9.63 5.77
C MET A 73 14.13 10.01 4.62
N THR A 74 14.66 9.01 3.92
CA THR A 74 15.58 9.21 2.79
C THR A 74 14.92 10.00 1.66
N LEU A 75 13.66 9.70 1.30
CA LEU A 75 12.93 10.46 0.28
C LEU A 75 12.71 11.92 0.68
N ARG A 76 12.37 12.19 1.95
CA ARG A 76 12.27 13.58 2.47
C ARG A 76 13.61 14.32 2.44
N ASN A 77 14.70 13.61 2.72
CA ASN A 77 16.05 14.18 2.62
C ASN A 77 16.42 14.51 1.17
N PHE A 78 16.02 13.67 0.21
CA PHE A 78 16.13 13.94 -1.23
C PHE A 78 15.10 14.96 -1.77
N GLY A 79 14.33 15.59 -0.89
CA GLY A 79 13.48 16.73 -1.26
C GLY A 79 12.01 16.39 -1.51
N MET A 80 11.56 15.16 -1.23
CA MET A 80 10.13 14.82 -1.33
C MET A 80 9.31 15.72 -0.39
N GLY A 81 8.34 16.44 -0.97
CA GLY A 81 7.54 17.44 -0.26
C GLY A 81 8.22 18.81 -0.13
N LYS A 82 9.33 19.05 -0.85
CA LYS A 82 10.02 20.33 -0.95
C LYS A 82 10.07 20.81 -2.40
N ARG A 83 10.36 22.10 -2.59
CA ARG A 83 10.52 22.74 -3.90
C ARG A 83 11.51 22.01 -4.82
N SER A 84 12.57 21.43 -4.28
CA SER A 84 13.57 20.71 -5.09
C SER A 84 13.02 19.52 -5.88
N ILE A 85 11.97 18.83 -5.38
CA ILE A 85 11.31 17.77 -6.16
C ILE A 85 10.29 18.37 -7.13
N GLU A 86 9.61 19.46 -6.76
CA GLU A 86 8.75 20.21 -7.68
C GLU A 86 9.55 20.67 -8.92
N ASP A 87 10.72 21.27 -8.72
CA ASP A 87 11.61 21.72 -9.80
C ASP A 87 12.01 20.56 -10.73
N ARG A 88 12.29 19.36 -10.17
CA ARG A 88 12.59 18.16 -10.97
C ARG A 88 11.38 17.67 -11.77
N VAL A 89 10.19 17.68 -11.16
CA VAL A 89 8.96 17.30 -11.86
C VAL A 89 8.66 18.27 -13.00
N GLN A 90 8.88 19.57 -12.79
CA GLN A 90 8.75 20.59 -13.83
C GLN A 90 9.76 20.39 -14.95
N GLN A 91 11.01 20.07 -14.63
CA GLN A 91 12.04 19.77 -15.63
C GLN A 91 11.62 18.59 -16.52
N GLU A 92 11.20 17.47 -15.94
CA GLU A 92 10.73 16.31 -16.71
C GLU A 92 9.46 16.62 -17.51
N ALA A 93 8.56 17.46 -16.98
CA ALA A 93 7.37 17.92 -17.70
C ALA A 93 7.73 18.77 -18.93
N SER A 94 8.75 19.64 -18.83
CA SER A 94 9.25 20.40 -19.98
C SER A 94 9.85 19.48 -21.05
N CYS A 95 10.67 18.49 -20.64
CA CYS A 95 11.23 17.49 -21.56
C CYS A 95 10.16 16.63 -22.25
N LEU A 96 8.99 16.44 -21.62
CA LEU A 96 7.88 15.66 -22.20
C LEU A 96 7.11 16.44 -23.27
N VAL A 97 7.09 17.78 -23.19
CA VAL A 97 6.36 18.64 -24.13
C VAL A 97 7.19 18.98 -25.37
N GLU A 98 8.52 18.91 -25.25
CA GLU A 98 9.45 18.95 -26.39
C GLU A 98 9.37 17.68 -27.25
#